data_AF-A0A1Y1MP73-F1
#
_entry.id   AF-A0A1Y1MP73-F1
#
_cell.length_a   1.000
_cell.length_b   1.000
_cell.length_c   1.000
_cell.angle_alpha   90.00
_cell.angle_beta   90.00
_cell.angle_gamma   90.00
#
_symmetry.space_group_name_H-M   'P 1'
#
loop_
_entity.id
_entity.type
_entity.pdbx_description
1 polymer ?
#
loop_
_entity_poly.entity_id
_entity_poly.type
_entity_poly.pdbx_seq_one_letter_code
_entity_poly.pdbx_strand_id
1 'polypeptide(L)'
;ALLAQRYKRFEIRGKLNRAVPVLVNWEIQAALDSIISYREKVGVNPSNPYVFGMPSTDNRHRYLRACHLLRQYSTLCGATNPHLLRGTQLRKHIATQCSVRDLSENVIKDVAHFMGHDKSIHDNIYRLPVNNRDILQMSKVLEMVQREF
;
A
#
# COMPACT_ATOMS: atom_id res chain seq x y z
N ALA A 1 -9.36 -18.35 -12.64
CA ALA A 1 -9.43 -18.28 -11.16
C ALA A 1 -10.33 -17.11 -10.75
N LEU A 2 -11.33 -17.33 -9.88
CA LEU A 2 -12.32 -16.33 -9.42
C LEU A 2 -11.70 -15.01 -8.91
N LEU A 3 -10.49 -15.06 -8.35
CA LEU A 3 -9.77 -13.87 -7.89
C LEU A 3 -9.32 -12.96 -9.03
N ALA A 4 -8.88 -13.52 -10.16
CA ALA A 4 -8.45 -12.74 -11.32
C ALA A 4 -9.62 -11.99 -12.00
N GLN A 5 -10.86 -12.42 -11.77
CA GLN A 5 -12.05 -11.72 -12.24
C GLN A 5 -12.44 -10.54 -11.34
N ARG A 6 -12.00 -10.54 -10.07
CA ARG A 6 -12.36 -9.52 -9.06
C ARG A 6 -11.39 -8.35 -8.98
N TYR A 7 -10.16 -8.54 -9.45
CA TYR A 7 -9.11 -7.55 -9.39
C TYR A 7 -8.61 -7.20 -10.78
N LYS A 8 -8.35 -5.91 -11.02
CA LYS A 8 -7.63 -5.44 -12.20
C LYS A 8 -6.24 -4.97 -11.79
N ARG A 9 -5.27 -5.22 -12.68
CA ARG A 9 -3.90 -4.73 -12.57
C ARG A 9 -3.69 -3.61 -13.57
N PHE A 10 -3.10 -2.51 -13.12
CA PHE A 10 -2.52 -1.49 -13.99
C PHE A 10 -1.13 -1.10 -13.48
N GLU A 11 -0.38 -0.34 -14.27
CA GLU A 11 0.97 0.08 -13.91
C GLU A 11 1.03 1.59 -13.77
N ILE A 12 1.79 2.04 -12.77
CA ILE A 12 2.06 3.45 -12.54
C ILE A 12 3.56 3.71 -12.62
N ARG A 13 3.91 4.96 -12.91
CA ARG A 13 5.29 5.42 -12.86
C ARG A 13 5.73 5.62 -11.41
N GLY A 14 6.64 4.78 -10.94
CA GLY A 14 7.30 4.89 -9.64
C GLY A 14 8.54 5.78 -9.67
N LYS A 15 9.31 5.74 -8.56
CA LYS A 15 10.61 6.41 -8.47
C LYS A 15 11.57 5.84 -9.51
N LEU A 16 12.51 6.67 -9.98
CA LEU A 16 13.52 6.30 -10.98
C LEU A 16 12.91 5.73 -12.27
N ASN A 17 11.71 6.20 -12.65
CA ASN A 17 10.99 5.77 -13.84
C ASN A 17 10.62 4.27 -13.87
N ARG A 18 10.64 3.58 -12.73
CA ARG A 18 10.30 2.16 -12.66
C ARG A 18 8.79 1.98 -12.73
N ALA A 19 8.31 1.03 -13.53
CA ALA A 19 6.91 0.63 -13.52
C ALA A 19 6.59 -0.06 -12.19
N VAL A 20 5.50 0.35 -11.54
CA VAL A 20 5.01 -0.25 -10.29
C VAL A 20 3.62 -0.80 -10.55
N PRO A 21 3.39 -2.11 -10.37
CA PRO A 21 2.08 -2.69 -10.54
C PRO A 21 1.17 -2.31 -9.38
N VAL A 22 -0.08 -1.99 -9.70
CA VAL A 22 -1.15 -1.70 -8.74
C VAL A 22 -2.31 -2.65 -9.00
N LEU A 23 -2.79 -3.29 -7.93
CA LEU A 23 -4.00 -4.10 -7.94
C LEU A 23 -5.15 -3.31 -7.33
N VAL A 24 -6.28 -3.27 -8.04
CA VAL A 24 -7.52 -2.65 -7.57
C VAL A 24 -8.68 -3.63 -7.70
N ASN A 25 -9.61 -3.60 -6.75
CA ASN A 25 -10.86 -4.31 -6.88
C ASN A 25 -11.84 -3.51 -7.77
N TRP A 26 -13.00 -4.11 -8.05
CA TRP A 26 -14.05 -3.48 -8.86
C TRP A 26 -14.58 -2.16 -8.27
N GLU A 27 -14.65 -2.03 -6.95
CA GLU A 27 -15.15 -0.81 -6.28
C GLU A 27 -14.20 0.37 -6.50
N ILE A 28 -12.91 0.16 -6.28
CA ILE A 28 -11.88 1.17 -6.52
C ILE A 28 -11.83 1.52 -8.01
N GLN A 29 -11.95 0.52 -8.89
CA GLN A 29 -11.99 0.78 -10.32
C GLN A 29 -13.19 1.67 -10.69
N ALA A 30 -14.40 1.36 -10.21
CA ALA A 30 -15.59 2.17 -10.46
C ALA A 30 -15.43 3.61 -9.94
N ALA A 31 -14.76 3.79 -8.79
CA ALA A 31 -14.43 5.11 -8.27
C ALA A 31 -13.43 5.87 -9.16
N LEU A 32 -12.38 5.20 -9.65
CA LEU A 32 -11.42 5.80 -10.58
C LEU A 32 -12.08 6.17 -11.91
N ASP A 33 -12.90 5.29 -12.46
CA ASP A 33 -13.67 5.53 -13.69
C ASP A 33 -14.58 6.75 -13.51
N SER A 34 -15.25 6.85 -12.36
CA SER A 34 -16.08 8.02 -12.02
C SER A 34 -15.26 9.31 -11.95
N ILE A 35 -14.08 9.30 -11.31
CA ILE A 35 -13.21 10.48 -11.26
C ILE A 35 -12.82 10.91 -12.69
N ILE A 36 -12.44 9.96 -13.54
CA ILE A 36 -12.01 10.23 -14.91
C ILE A 36 -13.18 10.74 -15.77
N SER A 37 -14.38 10.17 -15.65
CA SER A 37 -15.54 10.57 -16.45
C SER A 37 -16.11 11.94 -16.08
N TYR A 38 -15.98 12.37 -14.82
CA TYR A 38 -16.58 13.63 -14.34
C TYR A 38 -15.59 14.78 -14.18
N ARG A 39 -14.27 14.54 -14.29
CA ARG A 39 -13.23 15.56 -14.04
C ARG A 39 -13.40 16.86 -14.84
N GLU A 40 -13.78 16.78 -16.12
CA GLU A 40 -13.95 17.97 -16.96
C GLU A 40 -15.17 18.80 -16.51
N LYS A 41 -16.26 18.11 -16.11
CA LYS A 41 -17.48 18.75 -15.60
C LYS A 41 -17.24 19.54 -14.32
N VAL A 42 -16.25 19.16 -13.52
CA VAL A 42 -15.85 19.87 -12.29
C VAL A 42 -14.68 20.84 -12.52
N GLY A 43 -14.34 21.14 -13.78
CA GLY A 43 -13.37 22.17 -14.15
C GLY A 43 -11.90 21.74 -14.17
N VAL A 44 -11.60 20.43 -14.16
CA VAL A 44 -10.24 19.94 -14.36
C VAL A 44 -9.88 20.04 -15.84
N ASN A 45 -8.77 20.72 -16.16
CA ASN A 45 -8.30 20.88 -17.54
C ASN A 45 -8.07 19.50 -18.22
N PRO A 46 -8.58 19.28 -19.46
CA PRO A 46 -8.33 18.05 -20.22
C PRO A 46 -6.85 17.73 -20.44
N SER A 47 -5.95 18.73 -20.49
CA SER A 47 -4.51 18.52 -20.65
C SER A 47 -3.81 18.03 -19.38
N ASN A 48 -4.48 18.06 -18.21
CA ASN A 48 -3.90 17.63 -16.94
C ASN A 48 -3.78 16.09 -16.90
N PRO A 49 -2.56 15.50 -16.80
CA PRO A 49 -2.38 14.06 -16.91
C PRO A 49 -2.71 13.27 -15.64
N TYR A 50 -3.00 13.94 -14.52
CA TYR A 50 -3.18 13.27 -13.22
C TYR A 50 -4.61 12.76 -13.05
N VAL A 51 -4.77 11.51 -12.56
CA VAL A 51 -6.09 10.93 -12.23
C VAL A 51 -6.79 11.78 -11.16
N PHE A 52 -6.08 12.13 -10.09
CA PHE A 52 -6.58 13.00 -9.02
C PHE A 52 -6.30 14.48 -9.31
N GLY A 53 -6.54 14.90 -10.55
CA GLY A 53 -6.38 16.28 -11.01
C GLY A 53 -7.34 17.23 -10.31
N MET A 54 -6.93 18.48 -10.15
CA MET A 54 -7.78 19.56 -9.60
C MET A 54 -7.93 20.70 -10.61
N PRO A 55 -9.01 21.48 -10.51
CA PRO A 55 -9.13 22.74 -11.24
C PRO A 55 -7.96 23.67 -10.92
N SER A 56 -7.46 24.36 -11.95
CA SER A 56 -6.45 25.40 -11.79
C SER A 56 -6.87 26.66 -12.52
N THR A 57 -6.56 27.80 -11.92
CA THR A 57 -6.75 29.14 -12.50
C THR A 57 -5.54 29.58 -13.32
N ASP A 58 -4.42 28.85 -13.23
CA ASP A 58 -3.21 29.07 -14.00
C ASP A 58 -2.94 27.89 -14.96
N ASN A 59 -1.94 28.03 -15.82
CA ASN A 59 -1.54 26.95 -16.76
C ASN A 59 -0.81 25.77 -16.07
N ARG A 60 -0.85 25.64 -14.74
CA ARG A 60 -0.17 24.55 -14.02
C ARG A 60 -1.12 23.40 -13.73
N HIS A 61 -0.66 22.18 -13.96
CA HIS A 61 -1.41 20.98 -13.60
C HIS A 61 -1.43 20.79 -12.07
N ARG A 62 -2.59 21.02 -11.46
CA ARG A 62 -2.82 20.77 -10.02
C ARG A 62 -3.38 19.38 -9.79
N TYR A 63 -3.08 18.80 -8.63
CA TYR A 63 -3.54 17.49 -8.22
C TYR A 63 -3.60 17.36 -6.70
N LEU A 64 -4.38 16.40 -6.23
CA LEU A 64 -4.48 16.07 -4.80
C LEU A 64 -3.19 15.41 -4.30
N ARG A 65 -2.62 15.98 -3.24
CA ARG A 65 -1.39 15.45 -2.62
C ARG A 65 -1.72 14.44 -1.53
N ALA A 66 -1.61 13.15 -1.85
CA ALA A 66 -1.94 12.03 -0.97
C ALA A 66 -1.30 12.14 0.44
N CYS A 67 -0.02 12.51 0.55
CA CYS A 67 0.65 12.64 1.85
C CYS A 67 0.00 13.68 2.77
N HIS A 68 -0.47 14.80 2.22
CA HIS A 68 -1.15 15.84 2.99
C HIS A 68 -2.56 15.38 3.39
N LEU A 69 -3.30 14.80 2.45
CA LEU A 69 -4.64 14.27 2.69
C LEU A 69 -4.64 13.18 3.77
N LEU A 70 -3.71 12.22 3.68
CA LEU A 70 -3.57 11.17 4.70
C LEU A 70 -3.30 11.75 6.09
N ARG A 71 -2.43 12.78 6.18
CA ARG A 71 -2.17 13.45 7.46
C ARG A 71 -3.41 14.14 8.00
N GLN A 72 -4.12 14.89 7.16
CA GLN A 72 -5.35 15.57 7.53
C GLN A 72 -6.43 14.58 7.98
N TYR A 73 -6.80 13.64 7.12
CA TYR A 73 -7.87 12.70 7.39
C TYR A 73 -7.57 11.73 8.53
N SER A 74 -6.30 11.38 8.77
CA SER A 74 -5.94 10.59 9.95
C SER A 74 -6.28 11.28 11.27
N THR A 75 -6.21 12.62 11.30
CA THR A 75 -6.53 13.40 12.50
C THR A 75 -8.04 13.53 12.64
N LEU A 76 -8.74 13.72 11.51
CA LEU A 76 -10.20 13.87 11.47
C LEU A 76 -10.96 12.58 11.77
N CYS A 77 -10.38 11.40 11.49
CA CYS A 77 -11.07 10.12 11.71
C CYS A 77 -11.12 9.67 13.18
N GLY A 78 -10.55 10.43 14.12
CA GLY A 78 -10.60 10.09 15.55
C GLY A 78 -9.71 8.91 15.97
N ALA A 79 -8.74 8.53 15.13
CA ALA A 79 -7.79 7.48 15.50
C ALA A 79 -6.96 7.89 16.72
N THR A 80 -6.73 6.96 17.66
CA THR A 80 -5.92 7.21 18.87
C THR A 80 -4.51 7.68 18.54
N ASN A 81 -3.90 7.13 17.49
CA ASN A 81 -2.53 7.44 17.05
C ASN A 81 -2.51 7.86 15.58
N PRO A 82 -3.00 9.06 15.23
CA PRO A 82 -3.21 9.47 13.84
C PRO A 82 -1.89 9.60 13.08
N HIS A 83 -0.78 9.88 13.78
CA HIS A 83 0.55 9.96 13.20
C HIS A 83 1.06 8.61 12.65
N LEU A 84 0.46 7.48 13.04
CA LEU A 84 0.80 6.15 12.52
C LEU A 84 0.05 5.82 11.22
N LEU A 85 -1.02 6.53 10.87
CA LEU A 85 -1.76 6.32 9.62
C LEU A 85 -1.05 7.00 8.44
N ARG A 86 0.13 6.49 8.09
CA ARG A 86 1.00 7.02 7.03
C ARG A 86 1.41 5.90 6.09
N GLY A 87 1.66 6.23 4.82
CA GLY A 87 2.12 5.24 3.84
C GLY A 87 3.46 4.57 4.19
N THR A 88 4.33 5.21 4.98
CA THR A 88 5.55 4.59 5.52
C THR A 88 5.26 3.54 6.58
N GLN A 89 4.36 3.84 7.52
CA GLN A 89 3.98 2.94 8.60
C GLN A 89 3.14 1.78 8.11
N LEU A 90 2.25 2.02 7.13
CA LEU A 90 1.51 0.95 6.45
C LEU A 90 2.45 -0.05 5.79
N ARG A 91 3.48 0.44 5.08
CA ARG A 91 4.49 -0.43 4.46
C ARG A 91 5.27 -1.24 5.51
N LYS A 92 5.66 -0.61 6.63
CA LYS A 92 6.26 -1.32 7.77
C LYS A 92 5.35 -2.43 8.28
N HIS A 93 4.09 -2.11 8.52
CA HIS A 93 3.11 -3.05 9.04
C HIS A 93 2.91 -4.26 8.12
N ILE A 94 2.76 -4.05 6.81
CA ILE A 94 2.64 -5.14 5.83
C ILE A 94 3.86 -6.08 5.92
N ALA A 95 5.06 -5.51 5.92
CA ALA A 95 6.29 -6.30 5.98
C ALA A 95 6.46 -7.07 7.31
N THR A 96 6.09 -6.45 8.43
CA THR A 96 6.01 -7.13 9.75
C THR A 96 5.00 -8.28 9.70
N GLN A 97 3.82 -8.09 9.12
CA GLN A 97 2.81 -9.15 9.00
C GLN A 97 3.26 -10.31 8.10
N CYS A 98 3.97 -10.02 7.01
CA CYS A 98 4.59 -11.05 6.17
C CYS A 98 5.61 -11.88 6.97
N SER A 99 6.42 -11.21 7.80
CA SER A 99 7.41 -11.86 8.67
C SER A 99 6.76 -12.73 9.76
N VAL A 100 5.71 -12.24 10.42
CA VAL A 100 4.97 -12.98 11.47
C VAL A 100 4.27 -14.23 10.92
N ARG A 101 3.83 -14.17 9.66
CA ARG A 101 3.16 -15.28 8.98
C ARG A 101 4.14 -16.30 8.37
N ASP A 102 5.45 -16.09 8.54
CA ASP A 102 6.51 -16.94 8.00
C ASP A 102 6.31 -17.25 6.50
N LEU A 103 5.96 -16.21 5.74
CA LEU A 103 5.76 -16.35 4.29
C LEU A 103 7.05 -16.77 3.61
N SER A 104 6.94 -17.58 2.55
CA SER A 104 8.12 -18.01 1.80
C SER A 104 8.87 -16.82 1.20
N GLU A 105 10.18 -16.99 1.03
CA GLU A 105 11.06 -15.94 0.52
C GLU A 105 10.64 -15.42 -0.87
N ASN A 106 10.06 -16.29 -1.69
CA ASN A 106 9.49 -15.93 -2.99
C ASN A 106 8.29 -14.97 -2.84
N VAL A 107 7.38 -15.26 -1.91
CA VAL A 107 6.21 -14.40 -1.65
C VAL A 107 6.65 -13.05 -1.08
N ILE A 108 7.64 -13.05 -0.20
CA ILE A 108 8.22 -11.81 0.35
C ILE A 108 8.83 -10.95 -0.77
N LYS A 109 9.55 -11.58 -1.71
CA LYS A 109 10.12 -10.91 -2.87
C LYS A 109 9.03 -10.29 -3.76
N ASP A 110 7.94 -11.01 -4.01
CA ASP A 110 6.81 -10.51 -4.79
C ASP A 110 6.14 -9.31 -4.09
N VAL A 111 5.89 -9.40 -2.78
CA VAL A 111 5.34 -8.29 -1.98
C VAL A 111 6.27 -7.07 -2.02
N ALA A 112 7.59 -7.27 -1.86
CA ALA A 112 8.55 -6.17 -1.94
C ALA A 112 8.54 -5.47 -3.31
N HIS A 113 8.44 -6.25 -4.39
CA HIS A 113 8.31 -5.74 -5.74
C HIS A 113 7.03 -4.91 -5.91
N PHE A 114 5.89 -5.41 -5.41
CA PHE A 114 4.61 -4.68 -5.41
C PHE A 114 4.66 -3.38 -4.58
N MET A 115 5.48 -3.33 -3.53
CA MET A 115 5.68 -2.13 -2.72
C MET A 115 6.68 -1.15 -3.36
N GLY A 116 7.26 -1.49 -4.52
CA GLY A 116 8.20 -0.65 -5.26
C GLY A 116 9.58 -0.56 -4.62
N HIS A 117 9.98 -1.55 -3.84
CA HIS A 117 11.27 -1.61 -3.15
C HIS A 117 12.16 -2.72 -3.72
N ASP A 118 13.47 -2.58 -3.54
CA ASP A 118 14.42 -3.67 -3.71
C ASP A 118 14.35 -4.62 -2.49
N LYS A 119 14.58 -5.93 -2.68
CA LYS A 119 14.54 -6.96 -1.63
C LYS A 119 15.46 -6.62 -0.45
N SER A 120 16.61 -6.00 -0.73
CA SER A 120 17.60 -5.57 0.28
C SER A 120 17.05 -4.58 1.32
N ILE A 121 16.03 -3.79 0.98
CA ILE A 121 15.36 -2.89 1.92
C ILE A 121 14.43 -3.69 2.84
N HIS A 122 13.88 -4.81 2.34
CA HIS A 122 12.98 -5.64 3.12
C HIS A 122 13.72 -6.42 4.20
N ASP A 123 14.86 -7.00 3.85
CA ASP A 123 15.70 -7.80 4.75
C ASP A 123 16.32 -6.97 5.89
N ASN A 124 16.63 -5.69 5.65
CA ASN A 124 17.28 -4.82 6.63
C ASN A 124 16.34 -3.89 7.42
N ILE A 125 15.19 -3.46 6.87
CA ILE A 125 14.31 -2.47 7.52
C ILE A 125 13.07 -3.08 8.19
N TYR A 126 12.63 -4.27 7.76
CA TYR A 126 11.35 -4.83 8.21
C TYR A 126 11.43 -6.18 8.91
N ARG A 127 12.63 -6.75 9.06
CA ARG A 127 12.83 -7.91 9.94
C ARG A 127 12.36 -7.55 11.35
N LEU A 128 11.47 -8.34 11.93
CA LEU A 128 11.24 -8.27 13.37
C LEU A 128 12.59 -8.45 14.08
N PRO A 129 12.84 -7.74 15.20
CA PRO A 129 13.96 -8.07 16.07
C PRO A 129 13.92 -9.57 16.38
N VAL A 130 15.08 -10.23 16.31
CA VAL A 130 15.23 -11.69 16.47
C VAL A 130 14.44 -12.20 17.68
N ASN A 131 14.53 -11.49 18.80
CA ASN A 131 13.83 -11.82 20.05
C ASN A 131 12.31 -11.97 19.89
N ASN A 132 11.65 -11.10 19.12
CA ASN A 132 10.20 -11.20 18.93
C ASN A 132 9.83 -12.37 18.00
N ARG A 133 10.69 -12.69 17.02
CA ARG A 133 10.50 -13.87 16.17
C ARG A 133 10.64 -15.13 16.99
N ASP A 134 11.67 -15.21 17.83
CA ASP A 134 11.93 -16.37 18.68
C ASP A 134 10.77 -16.60 19.64
N ILE A 135 10.27 -15.55 20.30
CA ILE A 135 9.08 -15.67 21.17
C ILE A 135 7.89 -16.23 20.39
N LEU A 136 7.54 -15.65 19.23
CA LEU A 136 6.35 -16.04 18.47
C LEU A 136 6.45 -17.42 17.81
N GLN A 137 7.62 -17.79 17.29
CA GLN A 137 7.82 -19.09 16.66
C GLN A 137 8.00 -20.18 17.71
N MET A 138 8.84 -19.96 18.72
CA MET A 138 9.10 -20.96 19.74
C MET A 138 7.90 -21.14 20.68
N SER A 139 7.13 -20.09 20.99
CA SER A 139 5.90 -20.28 21.78
C SER A 139 4.90 -21.19 21.08
N LYS A 140 4.72 -21.07 19.76
CA LYS A 140 3.85 -21.97 18.99
C LYS A 140 4.35 -23.41 19.00
N VAL A 141 5.66 -23.61 18.83
CA VAL A 141 6.28 -24.95 18.89
C VAL A 141 6.10 -25.55 20.29
N LEU A 142 6.37 -24.78 21.33
CA LEU A 142 6.21 -25.21 22.72
C LEU A 142 4.76 -25.55 23.04
N GLU A 143 3.79 -24.73 22.63
CA GLU A 143 2.36 -25.01 22.82
C GLU A 143 1.90 -26.24 22.03
N MET A 144 2.40 -26.47 20.81
CA MET A 144 2.11 -27.68 20.04
C MET A 144 2.62 -28.92 20.76
N VAL A 145 3.90 -28.93 21.17
CA VAL A 145 4.51 -30.06 21.86
C VAL A 145 3.82 -30.32 23.21
N GLN A 146 3.47 -29.27 23.96
CA GLN A 146 2.80 -29.41 25.26
C GLN A 146 1.34 -29.87 25.16
N ARG A 147 0.66 -29.69 24.02
CA ARG A 147 -0.72 -30.17 23.80
C ARG A 147 -0.81 -31.60 23.29
N GLU A 148 0.30 -32.20 22.85
CA GLU A 148 0.37 -33.60 22.42
C GLU A 148 0.63 -34.58 23.57
N PHE A 149 0.81 -34.07 24.80
CA PHE A 149 0.82 -34.83 26.06
C PHE A 149 -0.42 -34.49 26.91
#